data_AF-A0A927FZJ8-F1
#
_entry.id   AF-A0A927FZJ8-F1
#
_cell.length_a   1.000
_cell.length_b   1.000
_cell.length_c   1.000
_cell.angle_alpha   90.00
_cell.angle_beta   90.00
_cell.angle_gamma   90.00
#
_symmetry.space_group_name_H-M   'P 1'
#
loop_
_entity.id
_entity.type
_entity.pdbx_description
1 polymer ?
#
loop_
_entity_poly.entity_id
_entity_poly.type
_entity_poly.pdbx_seq_one_letter_code
_entity_poly.pdbx_strand_id
1 'polypeptide(L)'
;MADMSQRLREPLVLTLLVLAAVGWFAFLAMWINASNQANQLQQQLAQANTARQEAAAQLAEREGLNGDIEQVQAELEAAKGDLQSTNADLQAARDNLTSIAADIESGKGEIEARQQQLADFTAQQEEAQAQTDALTEQNDQLTQQIETATQQLNDVGARLAEARKQEETATANLAQLTQEAAVATKQLSDTQTSLQSSREEMTTLQTQLADRTAQQEEAGKQVQTLQQQIDDLTSRRDELQASVDDYQGQLNTLQPQVQELTATLAQRSQELKDMEARIADQRAAQAVPSGNYRAESGLGLTLNDDGSFEMRARNGRSVDGQYTMDDTALVLTDASGDIGNASFPMTCTLSSQGSTIVIADDADCPLAGLSFARGN
;
A
#
# COMPACT_ATOMS: atom_id res chain seq x y z
N MET A 1 137.46 -191.78 -127.34
CA MET A 1 138.41 -191.67 -128.47
C MET A 1 138.95 -190.27 -128.39
N ALA A 2 140.19 -190.13 -127.91
CA ALA A 2 141.37 -190.03 -128.79
C ALA A 2 141.55 -188.57 -129.23
N ASP A 3 142.71 -187.94 -129.31
CA ASP A 3 144.10 -188.23 -128.99
C ASP A 3 144.88 -186.95 -129.39
N MET A 4 146.17 -186.88 -129.04
CA MET A 4 147.25 -186.24 -129.81
C MET A 4 147.48 -184.71 -129.83
N SER A 5 148.50 -184.33 -129.02
CA SER A 5 149.80 -183.77 -129.43
C SER A 5 150.01 -182.30 -129.87
N GLN A 6 150.93 -181.65 -129.13
CA GLN A 6 152.06 -180.78 -129.55
C GLN A 6 151.89 -179.26 -129.87
N ARG A 7 152.57 -178.48 -129.01
CA ARG A 7 153.51 -177.33 -129.27
C ARG A 7 153.02 -175.88 -129.56
N LEU A 8 153.46 -174.97 -128.66
CA LEU A 8 154.06 -173.61 -128.82
C LEU A 8 153.21 -172.32 -129.14
N ARG A 9 153.30 -171.32 -128.21
CA ARG A 9 153.21 -169.80 -128.30
C ARG A 9 151.89 -169.00 -128.01
N GLU A 10 152.08 -167.85 -127.30
CA GLU A 10 151.28 -166.64 -126.85
C GLU A 10 150.07 -166.12 -127.69
N PRO A 11 149.08 -165.28 -127.20
CA PRO A 11 149.22 -163.83 -126.80
C PRO A 11 148.17 -163.18 -125.81
N LEU A 12 148.19 -161.83 -125.71
CA LEU A 12 147.92 -160.93 -124.57
C LEU A 12 146.64 -160.02 -124.66
N VAL A 13 145.47 -160.48 -125.16
CA VAL A 13 144.35 -159.58 -125.59
C VAL A 13 143.08 -159.55 -124.70
N LEU A 14 142.92 -160.44 -123.73
CA LEU A 14 141.61 -160.62 -123.04
C LEU A 14 141.37 -159.71 -121.81
N THR A 15 142.36 -158.97 -121.32
CA THR A 15 142.24 -158.13 -120.11
C THR A 15 141.64 -156.73 -120.36
N LEU A 16 141.53 -156.27 -121.60
CA LEU A 16 141.08 -154.91 -121.95
C LEU A 16 139.55 -154.77 -122.13
N LEU A 17 138.86 -155.86 -122.49
CA LEU A 17 137.40 -155.85 -122.72
C LEU A 17 136.56 -155.73 -121.45
N VAL A 18 137.06 -156.25 -120.32
CA VAL A 18 136.35 -156.21 -119.03
C VAL A 18 136.28 -154.79 -118.46
N LEU A 19 137.27 -153.94 -118.73
CA LEU A 19 137.31 -152.57 -118.22
C LEU A 19 136.35 -151.63 -118.98
N ALA A 20 136.13 -151.86 -120.29
CA ALA A 20 135.23 -151.03 -121.09
C ALA A 20 133.74 -151.22 -120.72
N ALA A 21 133.32 -152.45 -120.41
CA ALA A 21 131.93 -152.75 -120.05
C ALA A 21 131.53 -152.14 -118.70
N VAL A 22 132.45 -152.13 -117.72
CA VAL A 22 132.20 -151.52 -116.40
C VAL A 22 132.09 -150.00 -116.50
N GLY A 23 132.90 -149.37 -117.36
CA GLY A 23 132.83 -147.92 -117.59
C GLY A 23 131.50 -147.44 -118.17
N TRP A 24 130.86 -148.22 -119.06
CA TRP A 24 129.61 -147.81 -119.71
C TRP A 24 128.39 -147.95 -118.80
N PHE A 25 128.36 -148.98 -117.94
CA PHE A 25 127.29 -149.18 -116.98
C PHE A 25 127.22 -148.06 -115.92
N ALA A 26 128.37 -147.50 -115.53
CA ALA A 26 128.43 -146.37 -114.60
C ALA A 26 127.79 -145.09 -115.16
N PHE A 27 127.92 -144.84 -116.48
CA PHE A 27 127.37 -143.64 -117.12
C PHE A 27 125.83 -143.69 -117.25
N LEU A 28 125.29 -144.85 -117.60
CA LEU A 28 123.83 -145.05 -117.72
C LEU A 28 123.12 -144.94 -116.37
N ALA A 29 123.74 -145.45 -115.30
CA ALA A 29 123.25 -145.25 -113.93
C ALA A 29 123.26 -143.77 -113.51
N MET A 30 124.29 -143.01 -113.94
CA MET A 30 124.39 -141.57 -113.67
C MET A 30 123.35 -140.74 -114.43
N TRP A 31 122.95 -141.13 -115.65
CA TRP A 31 121.96 -140.40 -116.46
C TRP A 31 120.49 -140.64 -116.04
N ILE A 32 120.14 -141.87 -115.63
CA ILE A 32 118.83 -142.15 -115.03
C ILE A 32 118.68 -141.42 -113.68
N ASN A 33 119.77 -141.27 -112.93
CA ASN A 33 119.81 -140.44 -111.74
C ASN A 33 119.65 -138.94 -112.05
N ALA A 34 120.26 -138.45 -113.14
CA ALA A 34 120.17 -137.03 -113.54
C ALA A 34 118.78 -136.63 -114.09
N SER A 35 118.09 -137.51 -114.82
CA SER A 35 116.73 -137.25 -115.32
C SER A 35 115.66 -137.30 -114.22
N ASN A 36 115.81 -138.20 -113.24
CA ASN A 36 114.99 -138.20 -112.03
C ASN A 36 115.20 -136.91 -111.21
N GLN A 37 116.43 -136.37 -111.16
CA GLN A 37 116.70 -135.08 -110.52
C GLN A 37 115.98 -133.91 -111.20
N ALA A 38 115.86 -133.90 -112.53
CA ALA A 38 115.19 -132.81 -113.26
C ALA A 38 113.67 -132.75 -113.00
N ASN A 39 112.98 -133.89 -113.01
CA ASN A 39 111.54 -133.97 -112.68
C ASN A 39 111.28 -133.63 -111.20
N GLN A 40 112.19 -134.07 -110.32
CA GLN A 40 112.14 -133.76 -108.89
C GLN A 40 112.33 -132.25 -108.65
N LEU A 41 113.22 -131.60 -109.39
CA LEU A 41 113.41 -130.14 -109.36
C LEU A 41 112.16 -129.39 -109.86
N GLN A 42 111.51 -129.85 -110.92
CA GLN A 42 110.30 -129.21 -111.47
C GLN A 42 109.10 -129.32 -110.51
N GLN A 43 108.90 -130.49 -109.89
CA GLN A 43 107.90 -130.66 -108.84
C GLN A 43 108.23 -129.82 -107.61
N GLN A 44 109.49 -129.76 -107.20
CA GLN A 44 109.94 -128.88 -106.11
C GLN A 44 109.69 -127.40 -106.41
N LEU A 45 109.85 -126.96 -107.67
CA LEU A 45 109.62 -125.56 -108.07
C LEU A 45 108.12 -125.21 -108.12
N ALA A 46 107.27 -126.12 -108.59
CA ALA A 46 105.80 -125.94 -108.57
C ALA A 46 105.25 -125.99 -107.14
N GLN A 47 105.74 -126.92 -106.30
CA GLN A 47 105.42 -126.96 -104.87
C GLN A 47 105.94 -125.72 -104.13
N ALA A 48 107.15 -125.26 -104.43
CA ALA A 48 107.71 -124.04 -103.85
C ALA A 48 106.93 -122.80 -104.27
N ASN A 49 106.45 -122.72 -105.52
CA ASN A 49 105.61 -121.61 -105.98
C ASN A 49 104.20 -121.64 -105.35
N THR A 50 103.62 -122.83 -105.17
CA THR A 50 102.32 -122.99 -104.50
C THR A 50 102.44 -122.66 -103.01
N ALA A 51 103.45 -123.20 -102.34
CA ALA A 51 103.78 -122.88 -100.96
C ALA A 51 104.10 -121.39 -100.77
N ARG A 52 104.72 -120.74 -101.76
CA ARG A 52 104.96 -119.29 -101.75
C ARG A 52 103.68 -118.49 -101.95
N GLN A 53 102.75 -118.92 -102.79
CA GLN A 53 101.43 -118.28 -102.93
C GLN A 53 100.56 -118.46 -101.69
N GLU A 54 100.53 -119.66 -101.10
CA GLU A 54 99.86 -119.92 -99.83
C GLU A 54 100.49 -119.12 -98.69
N ALA A 55 101.82 -119.05 -98.64
CA ALA A 55 102.52 -118.21 -97.66
C ALA A 55 102.21 -116.72 -97.86
N ALA A 56 102.12 -116.24 -99.11
CA ALA A 56 101.74 -114.86 -99.40
C ALA A 56 100.27 -114.57 -99.04
N ALA A 57 99.37 -115.53 -99.26
CA ALA A 57 97.96 -115.43 -98.87
C ALA A 57 97.79 -115.45 -97.35
N GLN A 58 98.52 -116.33 -96.64
CA GLN A 58 98.55 -116.36 -95.18
C GLN A 58 99.20 -115.10 -94.59
N LEU A 59 100.19 -114.51 -95.26
CA LEU A 59 100.77 -113.22 -94.85
C LEU A 59 99.75 -112.10 -95.01
N ALA A 60 99.05 -112.03 -96.15
CA ALA A 60 98.00 -111.05 -96.40
C ALA A 60 96.81 -111.20 -95.44
N GLU A 61 96.42 -112.44 -95.11
CA GLU A 61 95.40 -112.73 -94.08
C GLU A 61 95.88 -112.30 -92.69
N ARG A 62 97.14 -112.57 -92.32
CA ARG A 62 97.72 -112.10 -91.06
C ARG A 62 97.85 -110.58 -91.00
N GLU A 63 98.21 -109.93 -92.09
CA GLU A 63 98.25 -108.47 -92.20
C GLU A 63 96.84 -107.88 -92.07
N GLY A 64 95.83 -108.50 -92.68
CA GLY A 64 94.42 -108.15 -92.51
C GLY A 64 93.94 -108.33 -91.07
N LEU A 65 94.21 -109.48 -90.46
CA LEU A 65 93.91 -109.75 -89.05
C LEU A 65 94.66 -108.81 -88.10
N ASN A 66 95.89 -108.43 -88.44
CA ASN A 66 96.65 -107.46 -87.65
C ASN A 66 96.03 -106.05 -87.76
N GLY A 67 95.55 -105.68 -88.95
CA GLY A 67 94.75 -104.47 -89.16
C GLY A 67 93.43 -104.49 -88.37
N ASP A 68 92.72 -105.61 -88.38
CA ASP A 68 91.49 -105.80 -87.59
C ASP A 68 91.78 -105.73 -86.07
N ILE A 69 92.90 -106.29 -85.61
CA ILE A 69 93.34 -106.20 -84.21
C ILE A 69 93.66 -104.75 -83.84
N GLU A 70 94.38 -104.02 -84.69
CA GLU A 70 94.67 -102.60 -84.49
C GLU A 70 93.38 -101.77 -84.44
N GLN A 71 92.41 -102.07 -85.31
CA GLN A 71 91.09 -101.43 -85.29
C GLN A 71 90.33 -101.75 -84.00
N VAL A 72 90.24 -103.02 -83.60
CA VAL A 72 89.57 -103.43 -82.36
C VAL A 72 90.26 -102.83 -81.13
N GLN A 73 91.59 -102.68 -81.14
CA GLN A 73 92.32 -101.98 -80.07
C GLN A 73 91.97 -100.50 -80.03
N ALA A 74 91.89 -99.83 -81.19
CA ALA A 74 91.48 -98.42 -81.26
C ALA A 74 90.03 -98.23 -80.77
N GLU A 75 89.11 -99.11 -81.18
CA GLU A 75 87.72 -99.11 -80.71
C GLU A 75 87.62 -99.38 -79.20
N LEU A 76 88.45 -100.28 -78.66
CA LEU A 76 88.51 -100.56 -77.23
C LEU A 76 89.00 -99.34 -76.43
N GLU A 77 90.05 -98.67 -76.89
CA GLU A 77 90.54 -97.45 -76.22
C GLU A 77 89.53 -96.29 -76.33
N ALA A 78 88.84 -96.15 -77.46
CA ALA A 78 87.74 -95.19 -77.61
C ALA A 78 86.59 -95.51 -76.64
N ALA A 79 86.16 -96.77 -76.57
CA ALA A 79 85.09 -97.21 -75.66
C ALA A 79 85.48 -97.04 -74.18
N LYS A 80 86.76 -97.24 -73.82
CA LYS A 80 87.25 -96.94 -72.46
C LYS A 80 87.17 -95.44 -72.16
N GLY A 81 87.54 -94.59 -73.12
CA GLY A 81 87.41 -93.14 -73.01
C GLY A 81 85.96 -92.71 -72.79
N ASP A 82 85.03 -93.23 -73.61
CA ASP A 82 83.60 -92.96 -73.48
C ASP A 82 83.03 -93.43 -72.14
N LEU A 83 83.49 -94.60 -71.65
CA LEU A 83 83.08 -95.11 -70.33
C LEU A 83 83.59 -94.24 -69.18
N GLN A 84 84.83 -93.73 -69.29
CA GLN A 84 85.35 -92.75 -68.33
C GLN A 84 84.53 -91.46 -68.34
N SER A 85 84.23 -90.92 -69.53
CA SER A 85 83.40 -89.71 -69.67
C SER A 85 82.00 -89.92 -69.09
N THR A 86 81.34 -91.02 -69.45
CA THR A 86 80.00 -91.36 -68.97
C THR A 86 79.96 -91.53 -67.45
N ASN A 87 81.02 -92.10 -66.86
CA ASN A 87 81.10 -92.27 -65.42
C ASN A 87 81.30 -90.92 -64.70
N ALA A 88 82.04 -89.99 -65.30
CA ALA A 88 82.16 -88.62 -64.79
C ALA A 88 80.82 -87.86 -64.89
N ASP A 89 80.10 -87.98 -66.00
CA ASP A 89 78.77 -87.38 -66.18
C ASP A 89 77.75 -87.94 -65.19
N LEU A 90 77.76 -89.26 -64.96
CA LEU A 90 76.91 -89.91 -63.96
C LEU A 90 77.21 -89.40 -62.55
N GLN A 91 78.49 -89.19 -62.23
CA GLN A 91 78.88 -88.63 -60.94
C GLN A 91 78.40 -87.18 -60.78
N ALA A 92 78.59 -86.33 -61.79
CA ALA A 92 78.05 -84.97 -61.79
C ALA A 92 76.52 -84.94 -61.67
N ALA A 93 75.81 -85.84 -62.35
CA ALA A 93 74.36 -85.98 -62.24
C ALA A 93 73.92 -86.40 -60.82
N ARG A 94 74.67 -87.28 -60.14
CA ARG A 94 74.42 -87.67 -58.75
C ARG A 94 74.63 -86.50 -57.78
N ASP A 95 75.68 -85.73 -57.98
CA ASP A 95 75.96 -84.55 -57.15
C ASP A 95 74.85 -83.50 -57.32
N ASN A 96 74.40 -83.27 -58.56
CA ASN A 96 73.27 -82.39 -58.85
C ASN A 96 71.96 -82.89 -58.20
N LEU A 97 71.66 -84.19 -58.26
CA LEU A 97 70.48 -84.76 -57.59
C LEU A 97 70.55 -84.58 -56.07
N THR A 98 71.74 -84.71 -55.49
CA THR A 98 71.95 -84.48 -54.05
C THR A 98 71.72 -83.02 -53.68
N SER A 99 72.19 -82.07 -54.51
CA SER A 99 71.91 -80.64 -54.34
C SER A 99 70.42 -80.33 -54.45
N ILE A 100 69.75 -80.85 -55.48
CA ILE A 100 68.29 -80.65 -55.68
C ILE A 100 67.50 -81.22 -54.50
N ALA A 101 67.89 -82.38 -53.97
CA ALA A 101 67.24 -82.97 -52.81
C ALA A 101 67.38 -82.07 -51.56
N ALA A 102 68.54 -81.46 -51.35
CA ALA A 102 68.75 -80.50 -50.27
C ALA A 102 67.92 -79.22 -50.46
N ASP A 103 67.85 -78.70 -51.69
CA ASP A 103 67.03 -77.52 -52.01
C ASP A 103 65.53 -77.78 -51.80
N ILE A 104 65.05 -78.99 -52.13
CA ILE A 104 63.66 -79.41 -51.88
C ILE A 104 63.36 -79.44 -50.39
N GLU A 105 64.25 -80.00 -49.56
CA GLU A 105 64.05 -80.06 -48.11
C GLU A 105 64.06 -78.66 -47.49
N SER A 106 64.97 -77.78 -47.94
CA SER A 106 64.99 -76.37 -47.55
C SER A 106 63.70 -75.65 -47.95
N GLY A 107 63.26 -75.82 -49.20
CA GLY A 107 62.02 -75.23 -49.70
C GLY A 107 60.77 -75.72 -48.95
N LYS A 108 60.76 -76.99 -48.54
CA LYS A 108 59.69 -77.55 -47.69
C LYS A 108 59.67 -76.88 -46.32
N GLY A 109 60.84 -76.71 -45.69
CA GLY A 109 60.95 -75.99 -44.41
C GLY A 109 60.47 -74.53 -44.51
N GLU A 110 60.79 -73.85 -45.61
CA GLU A 110 60.29 -72.49 -45.86
C GLU A 110 58.76 -72.45 -46.05
N ILE A 111 58.18 -73.43 -46.75
CA ILE A 111 56.73 -73.54 -46.93
C ILE A 111 56.04 -73.77 -45.57
N GLU A 112 56.56 -74.67 -44.74
CA GLU A 112 56.03 -74.92 -43.39
C GLU A 112 56.10 -73.66 -42.51
N ALA A 113 57.22 -72.93 -42.56
CA ALA A 113 57.37 -71.66 -41.83
C ALA A 113 56.37 -70.60 -42.31
N ARG A 114 56.16 -70.46 -43.63
CA ARG A 114 55.16 -69.53 -44.19
C ARG A 114 53.72 -69.93 -43.86
N GLN A 115 53.42 -71.22 -43.84
CA GLN A 115 52.11 -71.72 -43.42
C GLN A 115 51.83 -71.36 -41.96
N GLN A 116 52.82 -71.50 -41.07
CA GLN A 116 52.69 -71.06 -39.68
C GLN A 116 52.47 -69.55 -39.58
N GLN A 117 53.24 -68.75 -40.31
CA GLN A 117 53.05 -67.29 -40.33
C GLN A 117 51.65 -66.87 -40.82
N LEU A 118 51.10 -67.56 -41.83
CA LEU A 118 49.74 -67.31 -42.31
C LEU A 118 48.68 -67.67 -41.25
N ALA A 119 48.88 -68.77 -40.52
CA ALA A 119 48.00 -69.14 -39.42
C ALA A 119 48.03 -68.08 -38.30
N ASP A 120 49.22 -67.61 -37.92
CA ASP A 120 49.40 -66.58 -36.91
C ASP A 120 48.77 -65.24 -37.33
N PHE A 121 48.94 -64.83 -38.59
CA PHE A 121 48.29 -63.62 -39.11
C PHE A 121 46.77 -63.75 -39.18
N THR A 122 46.25 -64.93 -39.51
CA THR A 122 44.80 -65.18 -39.51
C THR A 122 44.23 -65.04 -38.10
N ALA A 123 44.91 -65.61 -37.09
CA ALA A 123 44.52 -65.46 -35.69
C ALA A 123 44.55 -63.98 -35.23
N GLN A 124 45.60 -63.24 -35.60
CA GLN A 124 45.67 -61.80 -35.29
C GLN A 124 44.56 -60.99 -35.97
N GLN A 125 44.19 -61.36 -37.19
CA GLN A 125 43.08 -60.70 -37.89
C GLN A 125 41.74 -60.97 -37.18
N GLU A 126 41.49 -62.20 -36.75
CA GLU A 126 40.29 -62.54 -35.99
C GLU A 126 40.23 -61.79 -34.65
N GLU A 127 41.35 -61.70 -33.93
CA GLU A 127 41.44 -60.94 -32.68
C GLU A 127 41.20 -59.43 -32.91
N ALA A 128 41.83 -58.85 -33.92
CA ALA A 128 41.65 -57.44 -34.26
C ALA A 128 40.19 -57.14 -34.69
N GLN A 129 39.54 -58.06 -35.39
CA GLN A 129 38.13 -57.94 -35.75
C GLN A 129 37.25 -57.97 -34.50
N ALA A 130 37.47 -58.91 -33.59
CA ALA A 130 36.73 -58.99 -32.33
C ALA A 130 36.90 -57.73 -31.47
N GLN A 131 38.11 -57.16 -31.42
CA GLN A 131 38.36 -55.89 -30.73
C GLN A 131 37.63 -54.72 -31.39
N THR A 132 37.58 -54.69 -32.72
CA THR A 132 36.85 -53.65 -33.48
C THR A 132 35.35 -53.73 -33.22
N ASP A 133 34.79 -54.93 -33.20
CA ASP A 133 33.37 -55.16 -32.91
C ASP A 133 33.03 -54.71 -31.48
N ALA A 134 33.88 -55.07 -30.50
CA ALA A 134 33.70 -54.66 -29.11
C ALA A 134 33.78 -53.13 -28.92
N LEU A 135 34.75 -52.46 -29.58
CA LEU A 135 34.87 -51.00 -29.55
C LEU A 135 33.71 -50.31 -30.26
N THR A 136 33.14 -50.92 -31.29
CA THR A 136 31.95 -50.41 -31.98
C THR A 136 30.75 -50.44 -31.05
N GLU A 137 30.51 -51.58 -30.38
CA GLU A 137 29.42 -51.70 -29.42
C GLU A 137 29.57 -50.75 -28.23
N GLN A 138 30.80 -50.55 -27.74
CA GLN A 138 31.08 -49.57 -26.70
C GLN A 138 30.78 -48.13 -27.15
N ASN A 139 31.12 -47.78 -28.40
CA ASN A 139 30.80 -46.45 -28.95
C ASN A 139 29.30 -46.24 -29.10
N ASP A 140 28.55 -47.26 -29.52
CA ASP A 140 27.08 -47.19 -29.62
C ASP A 140 26.45 -46.97 -28.24
N GLN A 141 26.93 -47.68 -27.21
CA GLN A 141 26.49 -47.50 -25.83
C GLN A 141 26.80 -46.09 -25.30
N LEU A 142 28.02 -45.59 -25.53
CA LEU A 142 28.41 -44.24 -25.13
C LEU A 142 27.57 -43.18 -25.83
N THR A 143 27.27 -43.39 -27.12
CA THR A 143 26.40 -42.49 -27.90
C THR A 143 25.00 -42.41 -27.29
N GLN A 144 24.40 -43.56 -26.95
CA GLN A 144 23.09 -43.60 -26.28
C GLN A 144 23.10 -42.94 -24.90
N GLN A 145 24.18 -43.10 -24.14
CA GLN A 145 24.35 -42.43 -22.84
C GLN A 145 24.44 -40.91 -23.01
N ILE A 146 25.17 -40.43 -24.02
CA ILE A 146 25.27 -38.99 -24.34
C ILE A 146 23.91 -38.42 -24.73
N GLU A 147 23.14 -39.13 -25.56
CA GLU A 147 21.79 -38.72 -25.95
C GLU A 147 20.87 -38.63 -24.73
N THR A 148 20.90 -39.65 -23.87
CA THR A 148 20.12 -39.69 -22.63
C THR A 148 20.50 -38.53 -21.69
N ALA A 149 21.80 -38.31 -21.47
CA ALA A 149 22.28 -37.21 -20.64
C ALA A 149 21.89 -35.84 -21.22
N THR A 150 21.93 -35.69 -22.54
CA THR A 150 21.50 -34.47 -23.23
C THR A 150 20.02 -34.20 -23.02
N GLN A 151 19.17 -35.24 -23.12
CA GLN A 151 17.73 -35.12 -22.83
C GLN A 151 17.47 -34.72 -21.37
N GLN A 152 18.20 -35.33 -20.42
CA GLN A 152 18.09 -34.98 -19.00
C GLN A 152 18.50 -33.54 -18.72
N LEU A 153 19.57 -33.04 -19.35
CA LEU A 153 19.99 -31.64 -19.23
C LEU A 153 18.92 -30.68 -19.77
N ASN A 154 18.27 -31.03 -20.89
CA ASN A 154 17.17 -30.24 -21.44
C ASN A 154 15.95 -30.23 -20.52
N ASP A 155 15.57 -31.37 -19.93
CA ASP A 155 14.48 -31.45 -18.95
C ASP A 155 14.77 -30.59 -17.71
N VAL A 156 15.97 -30.73 -17.14
CA VAL A 156 16.40 -29.91 -15.99
C VAL A 156 16.41 -28.42 -16.35
N GLY A 157 16.86 -28.07 -17.56
CA GLY A 157 16.82 -26.69 -18.07
C GLY A 157 15.39 -26.14 -18.15
N ALA A 158 14.45 -26.91 -18.68
CA ALA A 158 13.03 -26.53 -18.76
C ALA A 158 12.40 -26.36 -17.36
N ARG A 159 12.68 -27.28 -16.44
CA ARG A 159 12.22 -27.21 -15.04
C ARG A 159 12.80 -26.00 -14.31
N LEU A 160 14.06 -25.66 -14.56
CA LEU A 160 14.69 -24.47 -13.98
C LEU A 160 14.05 -23.18 -14.51
N ALA A 161 13.74 -23.11 -15.80
CA ALA A 161 13.07 -21.97 -16.40
C ALA A 161 11.67 -21.75 -15.79
N GLU A 162 10.90 -22.82 -15.61
CA GLU A 162 9.57 -22.76 -14.98
C GLU A 162 9.67 -22.36 -13.50
N ALA A 163 10.61 -22.93 -12.75
CA ALA A 163 10.84 -22.56 -11.35
C ALA A 163 11.16 -21.05 -11.18
N ARG A 164 11.97 -20.48 -12.07
CA ARG A 164 12.27 -19.03 -12.07
C ARG A 164 11.03 -18.17 -12.32
N LYS A 165 10.16 -18.59 -13.25
CA LYS A 165 8.91 -17.90 -13.52
C LYS A 165 7.96 -17.93 -12.32
N GLN A 166 7.92 -19.06 -11.61
CA GLN A 166 7.15 -19.20 -10.38
C GLN A 166 7.70 -18.32 -9.26
N GLU A 167 9.03 -18.22 -9.12
CA GLU A 167 9.70 -17.32 -8.17
C GLU A 167 9.37 -15.85 -8.45
N GLU A 168 9.42 -15.42 -9.70
CA GLU A 168 9.05 -14.05 -10.11
C GLU A 168 7.58 -13.75 -9.75
N THR A 169 6.68 -14.69 -10.04
CA THR A 169 5.26 -14.57 -9.70
C THR A 169 5.04 -14.50 -8.19
N ALA A 170 5.71 -15.36 -7.43
CA ALA A 170 5.62 -15.37 -5.96
C ALA A 170 6.14 -14.06 -5.36
N THR A 171 7.23 -13.51 -5.91
CA THR A 171 7.80 -12.23 -5.48
C THR A 171 6.84 -11.07 -5.75
N ALA A 172 6.20 -11.04 -6.92
CA ALA A 172 5.19 -10.05 -7.26
C ALA A 172 3.99 -10.12 -6.31
N ASN A 173 3.49 -11.33 -6.03
CA ASN A 173 2.39 -11.54 -5.10
C ASN A 173 2.74 -11.10 -3.67
N LEU A 174 3.97 -11.37 -3.21
CA LEU A 174 4.44 -10.95 -1.89
C LEU A 174 4.51 -9.42 -1.77
N ALA A 175 4.98 -8.74 -2.81
CA ALA A 175 5.01 -7.28 -2.85
C ALA A 175 3.60 -6.68 -2.79
N GLN A 176 2.65 -7.26 -3.55
CA GLN A 176 1.25 -6.86 -3.51
C GLN A 176 0.63 -7.05 -2.12
N LEU A 177 0.79 -8.24 -1.52
CA LEU A 177 0.26 -8.52 -0.17
C LEU A 177 0.83 -7.58 0.89
N THR A 178 2.11 -7.22 0.75
CA THR A 178 2.77 -6.25 1.63
C THR A 178 2.15 -4.86 1.49
N GLN A 179 1.84 -4.43 0.27
CA GLN A 179 1.16 -3.16 0.02
C GLN A 179 -0.28 -3.16 0.56
N GLU A 180 -1.01 -4.24 0.34
CA GLU A 180 -2.37 -4.41 0.88
C GLU A 180 -2.37 -4.38 2.43
N ALA A 181 -1.41 -5.05 3.07
CA ALA A 181 -1.24 -5.01 4.52
C ALA A 181 -0.94 -3.59 5.04
N ALA A 182 -0.11 -2.82 4.34
CA ALA A 182 0.17 -1.43 4.69
C ALA A 182 -1.09 -0.54 4.57
N VAL A 183 -1.88 -0.72 3.51
CA VAL A 183 -3.16 -0.01 3.33
C VAL A 183 -4.16 -0.38 4.42
N ALA A 184 -4.32 -1.67 4.72
CA ALA A 184 -5.22 -2.14 5.78
C ALA A 184 -4.81 -1.59 7.15
N THR A 185 -3.50 -1.54 7.45
CA THR A 185 -2.97 -0.96 8.69
C THR A 185 -3.31 0.53 8.80
N LYS A 186 -3.15 1.28 7.71
CA LYS A 186 -3.52 2.70 7.68
C LYS A 186 -5.02 2.89 7.90
N GLN A 187 -5.86 2.13 7.20
CA GLN A 187 -7.32 2.19 7.35
C GLN A 187 -7.76 1.87 8.78
N LEU A 188 -7.12 0.91 9.43
CA LEU A 188 -7.39 0.59 10.83
C LEU A 188 -7.07 1.77 11.75
N SER A 189 -5.92 2.41 11.55
CA SER A 189 -5.54 3.62 12.31
C SER A 189 -6.55 4.76 12.09
N ASP A 190 -6.90 5.05 10.84
CA ASP A 190 -7.85 6.10 10.48
C ASP A 190 -9.24 5.84 11.12
N THR A 191 -9.69 4.57 11.09
CA THR A 191 -10.95 4.15 11.72
C THR A 191 -10.91 4.29 13.24
N GLN A 192 -9.78 3.95 13.88
CA GLN A 192 -9.60 4.13 15.32
C GLN A 192 -9.67 5.62 15.72
N THR A 193 -9.01 6.49 14.96
CA THR A 193 -9.08 7.95 15.18
C THR A 193 -10.51 8.46 15.01
N SER A 194 -11.22 8.04 13.96
CA SER A 194 -12.62 8.43 13.74
C SER A 194 -13.54 7.95 14.87
N LEU A 195 -13.33 6.73 15.37
CA LEU A 195 -14.07 6.19 16.51
C LEU A 195 -13.81 6.98 17.80
N GLN A 196 -12.56 7.39 18.05
CA GLN A 196 -12.23 8.24 19.20
C GLN A 196 -12.93 9.60 19.10
N SER A 197 -12.84 10.25 17.94
CA SER A 197 -13.50 11.53 17.70
C SER A 197 -15.02 11.44 17.90
N SER A 198 -15.65 10.37 17.40
CA SER A 198 -17.09 10.13 17.59
C SER A 198 -17.46 9.95 19.07
N ARG A 199 -16.58 9.33 19.88
CA ARG A 199 -16.81 9.16 21.33
C ARG A 199 -16.71 10.48 22.09
N GLU A 200 -15.75 11.32 21.71
CA GLU A 200 -15.58 12.67 22.28
C GLU A 200 -16.78 13.55 21.93
N GLU A 201 -17.27 13.49 20.69
CA GLU A 201 -18.48 14.18 20.26
C GLU A 201 -19.72 13.70 21.02
N MET A 202 -19.90 12.39 21.19
CA MET A 202 -20.99 11.82 22.00
C MET A 202 -20.95 12.31 23.45
N THR A 203 -19.77 12.38 24.06
CA THR A 203 -19.61 12.91 25.42
C THR A 203 -19.98 14.38 25.48
N THR A 204 -19.56 15.16 24.49
CA THR A 204 -19.89 16.59 24.38
C THR A 204 -21.40 16.80 24.23
N LEU A 205 -22.06 16.03 23.35
CA LEU A 205 -23.51 16.10 23.16
C LEU A 205 -24.27 15.70 24.42
N GLN A 206 -23.81 14.70 25.17
CA GLN A 206 -24.40 14.33 26.46
C GLN A 206 -24.32 15.47 27.48
N THR A 207 -23.17 16.14 27.59
CA THR A 207 -23.02 17.32 28.46
C THR A 207 -23.95 18.46 28.03
N GLN A 208 -24.01 18.77 26.74
CA GLN A 208 -24.91 19.81 26.22
C GLN A 208 -26.38 19.48 26.52
N LEU A 209 -26.79 18.20 26.43
CA LEU A 209 -28.14 17.77 26.75
C LEU A 209 -28.45 17.95 28.25
N ALA A 210 -27.50 17.63 29.13
CA ALA A 210 -27.63 17.87 30.57
C ALA A 210 -27.77 19.36 30.89
N ASP A 211 -26.91 20.20 30.29
CA ASP A 211 -26.97 21.67 30.47
C ASP A 211 -28.30 22.25 29.98
N ARG A 212 -28.79 21.81 28.82
CA ARG A 212 -30.09 22.25 28.28
C ARG A 212 -31.25 21.83 29.18
N THR A 213 -31.18 20.62 29.76
CA THR A 213 -32.19 20.14 30.71
C THR A 213 -32.20 21.01 31.97
N ALA A 214 -31.03 21.36 32.50
CA ALA A 214 -30.91 22.26 33.66
C ALA A 214 -31.43 23.67 33.36
N GLN A 215 -31.11 24.22 32.18
CA GLN A 215 -31.65 25.52 31.73
C GLN A 215 -33.17 25.49 31.61
N GLN A 216 -33.74 24.40 31.11
CA GLN A 216 -35.19 24.23 30.99
C GLN A 216 -35.86 24.20 32.38
N GLU A 217 -35.27 23.51 33.35
CA GLU A 217 -35.78 23.50 34.73
C GLU A 217 -35.77 24.90 35.36
N GLU A 218 -34.67 25.64 35.18
CA GLU A 218 -34.52 26.99 35.70
C GLU A 218 -35.50 27.97 35.04
N ALA A 219 -35.64 27.91 33.72
CA ALA A 219 -36.66 28.69 33.01
C ALA A 219 -38.07 28.35 33.51
N GLY A 220 -38.35 27.08 33.81
CA GLY A 220 -39.61 26.65 34.42
C GLY A 220 -39.87 27.30 35.79
N LYS A 221 -38.86 27.39 36.66
CA LYS A 221 -38.95 28.08 37.96
C LYS A 221 -39.18 29.57 37.81
N GLN A 222 -38.54 30.20 36.83
CA GLN A 222 -38.75 31.61 36.52
C GLN A 222 -40.19 31.88 36.06
N VAL A 223 -40.73 31.03 35.18
CA VAL A 223 -42.15 31.10 34.77
C VAL A 223 -43.08 30.98 35.98
N GLN A 224 -42.84 30.04 36.88
CA GLN A 224 -43.65 29.89 38.09
C GLN A 224 -43.58 31.13 39.00
N THR A 225 -42.40 31.70 39.17
CA THR A 225 -42.18 32.92 39.97
C THR A 225 -42.90 34.12 39.35
N LEU A 226 -42.77 34.32 38.03
CA LEU A 226 -43.47 35.37 37.30
C LEU A 226 -44.99 35.20 37.40
N GLN A 227 -45.49 33.97 37.32
CA GLN A 227 -46.92 33.69 37.51
C GLN A 227 -47.39 34.11 38.91
N GLN A 228 -46.64 33.76 39.96
CA GLN A 228 -46.96 34.19 41.34
C GLN A 228 -46.94 35.72 41.48
N GLN A 229 -45.99 36.41 40.84
CA GLN A 229 -45.94 37.87 40.83
C GLN A 229 -47.16 38.48 40.12
N ILE A 230 -47.60 37.89 39.00
CA ILE A 230 -48.81 38.31 38.29
C ILE A 230 -50.04 38.13 39.18
N ASP A 231 -50.14 37.02 39.90
CA ASP A 231 -51.25 36.73 40.81
C ASP A 231 -51.28 37.71 42.01
N ASP A 232 -50.12 38.03 42.60
CA ASP A 232 -49.98 39.04 43.67
C ASP A 232 -50.37 40.44 43.16
N LEU A 233 -49.84 40.86 42.01
CA LEU A 233 -50.18 42.15 41.40
C LEU A 233 -51.66 42.24 41.04
N THR A 234 -52.25 41.14 40.58
CA THR A 234 -53.68 41.05 40.30
C THR A 234 -54.50 41.26 41.57
N SER A 235 -54.14 40.57 42.66
CA SER A 235 -54.80 40.71 43.96
C SER A 235 -54.69 42.14 44.50
N ARG A 236 -53.51 42.75 44.45
CA ARG A 236 -53.29 44.16 44.85
C ARG A 236 -54.12 45.13 44.01
N ARG A 237 -54.22 44.89 42.70
CA ARG A 237 -55.06 45.68 41.81
C ARG A 237 -56.52 45.59 42.21
N ASP A 238 -57.00 44.39 42.56
CA ASP A 238 -58.38 44.18 43.02
C ASP A 238 -58.65 44.87 44.38
N GLU A 239 -57.71 44.79 45.32
CA GLU A 239 -57.78 45.52 46.60
C GLU A 239 -57.78 47.04 46.43
N LEU A 240 -56.92 47.56 45.55
CA LEU A 240 -56.88 48.97 45.20
C LEU A 240 -58.19 49.41 44.55
N GLN A 241 -58.73 48.61 43.63
CA GLN A 241 -60.02 48.90 43.00
C GLN A 241 -61.14 48.95 44.04
N ALA A 242 -61.20 47.98 44.95
CA ALA A 242 -62.18 47.98 46.04
C ALA A 242 -62.02 49.21 46.96
N SER A 243 -60.79 49.62 47.24
CA SER A 243 -60.52 50.84 48.02
C SER A 243 -60.97 52.10 47.28
N VAL A 244 -60.74 52.19 45.97
CA VAL A 244 -61.24 53.29 45.14
C VAL A 244 -62.77 53.33 45.17
N ASP A 245 -63.43 52.18 45.02
CA ASP A 245 -64.89 52.08 45.08
C ASP A 245 -65.43 52.50 46.45
N ASP A 246 -64.76 52.10 47.55
CA ASP A 246 -65.11 52.53 48.92
C ASP A 246 -64.93 54.04 49.10
N TYR A 247 -63.79 54.62 48.70
CA TYR A 247 -63.58 56.07 48.75
C TYR A 247 -64.61 56.84 47.91
N GLN A 248 -64.99 56.32 46.75
CA GLN A 248 -66.08 56.90 45.95
C GLN A 248 -67.42 56.83 46.67
N GLY A 249 -67.73 55.70 47.34
CA GLY A 249 -68.91 55.55 48.19
C GLY A 249 -68.93 56.54 49.37
N GLN A 250 -67.79 56.73 50.03
CA GLN A 250 -67.63 57.72 51.09
C GLN A 250 -67.85 59.14 50.57
N LEU A 251 -67.28 59.50 49.41
CA LEU A 251 -67.49 60.80 48.78
C LEU A 251 -68.97 61.03 48.45
N ASN A 252 -69.65 60.04 47.87
CA ASN A 252 -71.09 60.11 47.57
C ASN A 252 -71.96 60.26 48.83
N THR A 253 -71.47 59.83 49.99
CA THR A 253 -72.16 59.98 51.28
C THR A 253 -71.86 61.33 51.95
N LEU A 254 -70.60 61.77 51.90
CA LEU A 254 -70.15 63.03 52.50
C LEU A 254 -70.63 64.26 51.72
N GLN A 255 -70.72 64.18 50.40
CA GLN A 255 -71.13 65.30 49.55
C GLN A 255 -72.53 65.86 49.90
N PRO A 256 -73.60 65.05 50.04
CA PRO A 256 -74.89 65.57 50.48
C PRO A 256 -74.86 66.08 51.93
N GLN A 257 -74.06 65.49 52.83
CA GLN A 257 -73.92 66.00 54.20
C GLN A 257 -73.28 67.39 54.22
N VAL A 258 -72.23 67.63 53.44
CA VAL A 258 -71.61 68.96 53.33
C VAL A 258 -72.60 69.96 52.72
N GLN A 259 -73.37 69.56 51.70
CA GLN A 259 -74.43 70.42 51.14
C GLN A 259 -75.51 70.75 52.18
N GLU A 260 -75.95 69.77 52.98
CA GLU A 260 -76.93 69.94 54.05
C GLU A 260 -76.41 70.84 55.18
N LEU A 261 -75.18 70.63 55.63
CA LEU A 261 -74.50 71.50 56.59
C LEU A 261 -74.39 72.93 56.06
N THR A 262 -74.04 73.10 54.78
CA THR A 262 -73.94 74.42 54.14
C THR A 262 -75.30 75.11 54.05
N ALA A 263 -76.36 74.37 53.68
CA ALA A 263 -77.73 74.89 53.65
C ALA A 263 -78.22 75.27 55.06
N THR A 264 -77.95 74.43 56.06
CA THR A 264 -78.26 74.69 57.47
C THR A 264 -77.54 75.93 57.98
N LEU A 265 -76.25 76.09 57.65
CA LEU A 265 -75.47 77.26 58.01
C LEU A 265 -76.07 78.53 57.40
N ALA A 266 -76.40 78.51 56.10
CA ALA A 266 -77.04 79.63 55.42
C ALA A 266 -78.40 80.00 56.04
N GLN A 267 -79.21 79.00 56.39
CA GLN A 267 -80.48 79.21 57.09
C GLN A 267 -80.27 79.88 58.45
N ARG A 268 -79.34 79.37 59.27
CA ARG A 268 -79.03 79.96 60.59
C ARG A 268 -78.52 81.39 60.48
N SER A 269 -77.70 81.70 59.48
CA SER A 269 -77.27 83.08 59.23
C SER A 269 -78.43 84.00 58.88
N GLN A 270 -79.42 83.52 58.12
CA GLN A 270 -80.62 84.30 57.82
C GLN A 270 -81.51 84.49 59.06
N GLU A 271 -81.72 83.43 59.86
CA GLU A 271 -82.44 83.52 61.14
C GLU A 271 -81.82 84.56 62.08
N LEU A 272 -80.48 84.59 62.18
CA LEU A 272 -79.77 85.59 62.98
C LEU A 272 -80.02 87.02 62.47
N LYS A 273 -80.01 87.23 61.16
CA LYS A 273 -80.28 88.54 60.55
C LYS A 273 -81.70 89.02 60.84
N ASP A 274 -82.68 88.12 60.80
CA ASP A 274 -84.07 88.45 61.12
C ASP A 274 -84.25 88.78 62.61
N MET A 275 -83.51 88.11 63.51
CA MET A 275 -83.51 88.45 64.94
C MET A 275 -82.91 89.83 65.20
N GLU A 276 -81.81 90.19 64.53
CA GLU A 276 -81.19 91.52 64.67
C GLU A 276 -82.14 92.65 64.25
N ALA A 277 -82.92 92.45 63.17
CA ALA A 277 -83.92 93.42 62.73
C ALA A 277 -85.01 93.66 63.78
N ARG A 278 -85.51 92.60 64.45
CA ARG A 278 -86.52 92.73 65.52
C ARG A 278 -86.02 93.53 66.73
N ILE A 279 -84.74 93.43 67.07
CA ILE A 279 -84.14 94.15 68.19
C ILE A 279 -84.04 95.66 67.88
N ALA A 280 -83.78 96.02 66.62
CA ALA A 280 -83.70 97.41 66.20
C ALA A 280 -85.05 98.14 66.34
N ASP A 281 -86.15 97.51 65.94
CA ASP A 281 -87.50 98.11 65.98
C ASP A 281 -87.98 98.42 67.41
N GLN A 282 -87.61 97.62 68.41
CA GLN A 282 -88.04 97.83 69.80
C GLN A 282 -87.42 99.05 70.48
N ARG A 283 -86.28 99.56 69.99
CA ARG A 283 -85.56 100.67 70.64
C ARG A 283 -86.06 102.07 70.28
N ALA A 284 -86.90 102.22 69.26
CA ALA A 284 -87.30 103.54 68.75
C ALA A 284 -88.49 104.21 69.49
N ALA A 285 -89.13 103.58 70.49
CA ALA A 285 -90.44 104.01 71.00
C ALA A 285 -90.46 104.81 72.33
N GLN A 286 -89.33 105.28 72.90
CA GLN A 286 -89.29 105.88 74.26
C GLN A 286 -88.39 107.13 74.41
N ALA A 287 -88.82 108.34 74.01
CA ALA A 287 -88.13 109.61 74.35
C ALA A 287 -89.09 110.80 74.58
N VAL A 288 -88.78 111.66 75.57
CA VAL A 288 -89.54 112.84 76.09
C VAL A 288 -88.95 114.17 75.55
N PRO A 289 -89.73 115.26 75.29
CA PRO A 289 -89.23 116.46 74.59
C PRO A 289 -88.96 117.72 75.47
N SER A 290 -87.85 118.41 75.20
CA SER A 290 -87.49 119.79 75.65
C SER A 290 -88.36 120.88 74.99
N GLY A 291 -88.37 122.14 75.51
CA GLY A 291 -89.11 123.26 74.91
C GLY A 291 -89.24 124.56 75.76
N ASN A 292 -89.80 125.62 75.16
CA ASN A 292 -90.08 126.90 75.82
C ASN A 292 -91.49 126.93 76.41
N TYR A 293 -91.64 127.40 77.64
CA TYR A 293 -92.89 127.47 78.38
C TYR A 293 -93.12 128.87 78.99
N ARG A 294 -94.39 129.25 79.21
CA ARG A 294 -94.78 130.55 79.79
C ARG A 294 -95.94 130.42 80.76
N ALA A 295 -95.85 131.14 81.88
CA ALA A 295 -96.92 131.27 82.86
C ALA A 295 -97.72 132.58 82.70
N GLU A 296 -99.00 132.55 83.10
CA GLU A 296 -99.89 133.72 83.07
C GLU A 296 -99.37 134.90 83.91
N SER A 297 -98.56 134.62 84.95
CA SER A 297 -97.87 135.63 85.76
C SER A 297 -96.83 136.46 84.98
N GLY A 298 -96.56 136.09 83.72
CA GLY A 298 -95.57 136.73 82.84
C GLY A 298 -94.15 136.18 82.99
N LEU A 299 -93.99 135.05 83.69
CA LEU A 299 -92.73 134.32 83.86
C LEU A 299 -92.55 133.31 82.70
N GLY A 300 -91.42 133.36 82.00
CA GLY A 300 -91.03 132.36 80.98
C GLY A 300 -90.06 131.33 81.56
N LEU A 301 -90.18 130.08 81.14
CA LEU A 301 -89.28 128.96 81.50
C LEU A 301 -88.93 128.19 80.22
N THR A 302 -87.66 128.13 79.86
CA THR A 302 -87.11 127.36 78.74
C THR A 302 -86.37 126.15 79.28
N LEU A 303 -86.64 124.96 78.75
CA LEU A 303 -85.95 123.71 79.07
C LEU A 303 -85.29 123.16 77.79
N ASN A 304 -83.99 122.92 77.80
CA ASN A 304 -83.21 122.48 76.62
C ASN A 304 -82.88 120.97 76.66
N ASP A 305 -82.64 120.34 75.50
CA ASP A 305 -82.27 118.91 75.38
C ASP A 305 -80.96 118.55 76.10
N ASP A 306 -80.12 119.55 76.40
CA ASP A 306 -78.87 119.37 77.11
C ASP A 306 -79.00 119.40 78.64
N GLY A 307 -80.23 119.57 79.16
CA GLY A 307 -80.51 119.65 80.59
C GLY A 307 -80.39 121.06 81.18
N SER A 308 -80.13 122.11 80.39
CA SER A 308 -80.12 123.48 80.89
C SER A 308 -81.52 124.13 80.90
N PHE A 309 -81.77 125.03 81.85
CA PHE A 309 -82.97 125.87 81.87
C PHE A 309 -82.66 127.35 81.92
N GLU A 310 -83.53 128.16 81.32
CA GLU A 310 -83.58 129.62 81.49
C GLU A 310 -84.96 130.00 82.04
N MET A 311 -85.01 130.80 83.10
CA MET A 311 -86.26 131.35 83.62
C MET A 311 -86.20 132.88 83.66
N ARG A 312 -87.21 133.53 83.07
CA ARG A 312 -87.18 134.96 82.78
C ARG A 312 -88.43 135.67 83.23
N ALA A 313 -88.28 136.72 84.05
CA ALA A 313 -89.38 137.53 84.57
C ALA A 313 -89.72 138.70 83.64
N ARG A 314 -90.93 139.25 83.83
CA ARG A 314 -91.46 140.37 83.06
C ARG A 314 -90.63 141.66 83.16
N ASN A 315 -89.92 141.87 84.27
CA ASN A 315 -89.04 143.01 84.48
C ASN A 315 -87.66 142.87 83.82
N GLY A 316 -87.45 141.81 83.02
CA GLY A 316 -86.23 141.59 82.24
C GLY A 316 -85.12 140.83 82.98
N ARG A 317 -85.32 140.48 84.25
CA ARG A 317 -84.40 139.64 85.01
C ARG A 317 -84.52 138.18 84.60
N SER A 318 -83.40 137.46 84.50
CA SER A 318 -83.34 136.03 84.21
C SER A 318 -82.44 135.29 85.19
N VAL A 319 -82.68 133.99 85.29
CA VAL A 319 -81.83 133.03 85.97
C VAL A 319 -81.68 131.81 85.08
N ASP A 320 -80.45 131.33 84.95
CA ASP A 320 -80.09 130.19 84.12
C ASP A 320 -79.47 129.11 85.00
N GLY A 321 -79.77 127.85 84.75
CA GLY A 321 -79.22 126.75 85.54
C GLY A 321 -79.37 125.42 84.84
N GLN A 322 -79.25 124.34 85.62
CA GLN A 322 -79.50 122.98 85.16
C GLN A 322 -80.84 122.52 85.68
N TYR A 323 -81.56 121.75 84.88
CA TYR A 323 -82.79 121.10 85.31
C TYR A 323 -82.68 119.60 85.17
N THR A 324 -83.32 118.92 86.10
CA THR A 324 -83.71 117.54 85.93
C THR A 324 -85.22 117.45 86.09
N MET A 325 -85.85 116.75 85.16
CA MET A 325 -87.29 116.57 85.15
C MET A 325 -87.57 115.09 84.99
N ASP A 326 -88.19 114.51 86.00
CA ASP A 326 -88.75 113.17 85.92
C ASP A 326 -90.29 113.26 85.89
N ASP A 327 -90.95 112.11 85.95
CA ASP A 327 -92.42 112.04 85.90
C ASP A 327 -93.11 112.80 87.05
N THR A 328 -92.40 113.14 88.14
CA THR A 328 -92.95 113.62 89.41
C THR A 328 -92.47 115.01 89.85
N ALA A 329 -91.26 115.42 89.45
CA ALA A 329 -90.68 116.68 89.91
C ALA A 329 -89.84 117.36 88.83
N LEU A 330 -89.92 118.68 88.80
CA LEU A 330 -88.96 119.54 88.13
C LEU A 330 -87.99 120.08 89.18
N VAL A 331 -86.75 119.66 89.08
CA VAL A 331 -85.66 120.14 89.93
C VAL A 331 -84.84 121.13 89.13
N LEU A 332 -84.67 122.33 89.66
CA LEU A 332 -83.88 123.41 89.06
C LEU A 332 -82.70 123.68 89.99
N THR A 333 -81.50 123.34 89.53
CA THR A 333 -80.24 123.40 90.27
C THR A 333 -79.24 124.31 89.58
N ASP A 334 -78.15 124.63 90.28
CA ASP A 334 -77.02 125.40 89.75
C ASP A 334 -77.42 126.74 89.09
N ALA A 335 -78.44 127.37 89.66
CA ALA A 335 -79.03 128.57 89.11
C ALA A 335 -78.12 129.80 89.32
N SER A 336 -77.89 130.56 88.26
CA SER A 336 -77.07 131.76 88.21
C SER A 336 -77.90 132.93 87.68
N GLY A 337 -78.06 133.98 88.50
CA GLY A 337 -78.92 135.12 88.23
C GLY A 337 -79.74 135.53 89.45
N ASP A 338 -80.56 136.57 89.30
CA ASP A 338 -81.50 137.02 90.35
C ASP A 338 -82.85 137.30 89.69
N ILE A 339 -83.89 136.58 90.13
CA ILE A 339 -85.27 136.76 89.69
C ILE A 339 -86.20 137.02 90.87
N GLY A 340 -85.99 138.15 91.56
CA GLY A 340 -86.90 138.61 92.61
C GLY A 340 -86.64 137.88 93.92
N ASN A 341 -87.66 137.29 94.53
CA ASN A 341 -87.52 136.58 95.82
C ASN A 341 -87.30 135.06 95.64
N ALA A 342 -87.03 134.59 94.41
CA ALA A 342 -86.84 133.17 94.13
C ALA A 342 -85.52 132.65 94.73
N SER A 343 -85.58 131.51 95.41
CA SER A 343 -84.42 130.85 96.02
C SER A 343 -84.14 129.53 95.28
N PHE A 344 -82.87 129.28 94.97
CA PHE A 344 -82.37 128.06 94.31
C PHE A 344 -81.34 127.36 95.20
N PRO A 345 -81.18 126.03 95.16
CA PRO A 345 -81.91 125.08 94.32
C PRO A 345 -83.38 125.01 94.69
N MET A 346 -84.23 124.73 93.70
CA MET A 346 -85.65 124.58 93.91
C MET A 346 -86.16 123.29 93.29
N THR A 347 -87.02 122.61 94.05
CA THR A 347 -87.72 121.41 93.62
C THR A 347 -89.20 121.75 93.61
N CYS A 348 -89.82 121.59 92.46
CA CYS A 348 -91.22 121.89 92.27
C CYS A 348 -91.92 120.62 91.78
N THR A 349 -92.83 120.12 92.60
CA THR A 349 -93.60 118.91 92.30
C THR A 349 -94.52 119.18 91.10
N LEU A 350 -94.60 118.23 90.18
CA LEU A 350 -95.41 118.35 88.97
C LEU A 350 -96.76 117.67 89.19
N SER A 351 -97.85 118.44 89.03
CA SER A 351 -99.21 117.89 89.15
C SER A 351 -99.71 117.26 87.84
N SER A 352 -99.18 117.71 86.70
CA SER A 352 -99.51 117.19 85.37
C SER A 352 -98.45 117.60 84.35
N GLN A 353 -98.11 116.68 83.44
CA GLN A 353 -97.17 116.91 82.34
C GLN A 353 -97.82 116.58 80.99
N GLY A 354 -97.50 117.40 79.99
CA GLY A 354 -98.04 117.37 78.64
C GLY A 354 -97.59 118.64 77.91
N SER A 355 -98.47 119.23 77.09
CA SER A 355 -98.21 120.56 76.49
C SER A 355 -98.21 121.72 77.51
N THR A 356 -98.55 121.46 78.77
CA THR A 356 -98.59 122.44 79.86
C THR A 356 -98.01 121.79 81.11
N ILE A 357 -96.97 122.40 81.67
CA ILE A 357 -96.33 121.97 82.92
C ILE A 357 -97.05 122.68 84.06
N VAL A 358 -97.75 121.92 84.91
CA VAL A 358 -98.47 122.50 86.06
C VAL A 358 -97.68 122.18 87.32
N ILE A 359 -97.21 123.22 88.01
CA ILE A 359 -96.53 123.09 89.29
C ILE A 359 -97.59 122.93 90.39
N ALA A 360 -97.47 121.88 91.20
CA ALA A 360 -98.37 121.62 92.32
C ALA A 360 -98.28 122.77 93.36
N ASP A 361 -99.38 123.02 94.07
CA ASP A 361 -99.47 124.09 95.08
C ASP A 361 -98.80 123.65 96.39
N ASP A 362 -97.46 123.66 96.40
CA ASP A 362 -96.61 123.29 97.54
C ASP A 362 -95.98 124.53 98.20
N ALA A 363 -96.13 124.67 99.52
CA ALA A 363 -95.67 125.85 100.28
C ALA A 363 -94.14 126.11 100.19
N ASP A 364 -93.35 125.11 99.77
CA ASP A 364 -91.90 125.17 99.65
C ASP A 364 -91.38 125.48 98.23
N CYS A 365 -92.25 125.55 97.21
CA CYS A 365 -91.85 125.96 95.86
C CYS A 365 -92.33 127.41 95.60
N PRO A 366 -91.41 128.36 95.33
CA PRO A 366 -91.77 129.74 94.97
C PRO A 366 -92.62 129.88 93.70
N LEU A 367 -92.69 128.83 92.87
CA LEU A 367 -93.50 128.75 91.64
C LEU A 367 -94.81 127.98 91.86
N ALA A 368 -95.12 127.61 93.09
CA ALA A 368 -96.35 126.93 93.44
C ALA A 368 -97.58 127.70 92.92
N GLY A 369 -98.52 126.97 92.35
CA GLY A 369 -99.72 127.53 91.73
C GLY A 369 -99.52 128.12 90.33
N LEU A 370 -98.30 128.10 89.77
CA LEU A 370 -98.07 128.51 88.38
C LEU A 370 -98.28 127.33 87.41
N SER A 371 -98.94 127.63 86.29
CA SER A 371 -99.02 126.75 85.13
C SER A 371 -98.22 127.34 83.97
N PHE A 372 -97.35 126.53 83.39
CA PHE A 372 -96.49 126.90 82.29
C PHE A 372 -96.97 126.20 81.01
N ALA A 373 -97.65 126.93 80.13
CA ALA A 373 -98.03 126.40 78.82
C ALA A 373 -96.83 126.48 77.88
N ARG A 374 -96.61 125.45 77.06
CA ARG A 374 -95.56 125.49 76.02
C ARG A 374 -95.89 126.66 75.09
N GLY A 375 -95.01 127.65 75.06
CA GLY A 375 -95.11 128.74 74.09
C GLY A 375 -94.84 128.14 72.71
N ASN A 376 -95.71 128.42 71.74
CA ASN A 376 -95.45 128.06 70.36
C ASN A 376 -94.13 128.66 69.86
#